data_AF-A0A925S5G9-F1
#
_entry.id   AF-A0A925S5G9-F1
#
_cell.length_a   1.000
_cell.length_b   1.000
_cell.length_c   1.000
_cell.angle_alpha   90.00
_cell.angle_beta   90.00
_cell.angle_gamma   90.00
#
_symmetry.space_group_name_H-M   'P 1'
#
loop_
_entity.id
_entity.type
_entity.pdbx_description
1 polymer ?
#
loop_
_entity_poly.entity_id
_entity_poly.type
_entity_poly.pdbx_seq_one_letter_code
_entity_poly.pdbx_strand_id
1 'polypeptide(L)' 'MINWKGVFCGRDINPARRSQSREAIYRATQHATWRDALARNSWQPAWLSGKPFEDAIELDTISVKLVSQLLKLRRN' A
#
# COMPACT_ATOMS: atom_id res chain seq x y z
N MET A 1 -13.87 3.98 -1.07
CA MET A 1 -12.53 3.66 -0.54
C MET A 1 -11.95 2.50 -1.31
N ILE A 2 -10.70 2.63 -1.76
CA ILE A 2 -9.98 1.58 -2.49
C ILE A 2 -9.29 0.69 -1.45
N ASN A 3 -9.49 -0.62 -1.53
CA ASN A 3 -8.87 -1.58 -0.61
C ASN A 3 -7.46 -1.96 -1.09
N TRP A 4 -6.49 -1.05 -0.93
CA TRP A 4 -5.11 -1.28 -1.32
C TRP A 4 -4.38 -2.23 -0.35
N LYS A 5 -3.20 -2.72 -0.77
CA LYS A 5 -2.30 -3.54 0.05
C LYS A 5 -0.92 -2.90 0.01
N GLY A 6 -0.31 -2.72 1.17
CA GLY A 6 1.01 -2.08 1.30
C GLY A 6 1.98 -2.93 2.07
N VAL A 7 3.25 -2.77 1.75
CA VAL A 7 4.37 -3.38 2.47
C VAL A 7 5.20 -2.26 3.09
N PHE A 8 5.45 -2.36 4.39
CA PHE A 8 6.22 -1.38 5.16
C PHE A 8 7.51 -2.02 5.68
N CYS A 9 8.52 -1.20 5.92
CA CYS A 9 9.76 -1.60 6.56
C CYS A 9 10.02 -0.74 7.80
N GLY A 10 10.94 -1.18 8.65
CA GLY A 10 11.33 -0.41 9.83
C GLY A 10 11.88 0.97 9.44
N ARG A 11 11.53 1.99 10.24
CA ARG A 11 11.91 3.40 10.02
C ARG A 11 13.40 3.59 9.75
N ASP A 12 14.24 2.93 10.53
CA ASP A 12 15.70 3.06 10.51
C ASP A 12 16.41 2.00 9.65
N ILE A 13 15.71 1.37 8.71
CA ILE A 13 16.35 0.43 7.78
C ILE A 13 17.45 1.13 6.96
N ASN A 14 18.58 0.46 6.79
CA ASN A 14 19.65 0.91 5.91
C ASN A 14 19.09 1.28 4.51
N PRO A 15 19.42 2.46 3.93
CA PRO A 15 18.90 2.90 2.64
C PRO A 15 19.15 1.93 1.47
N ALA A 16 20.30 1.25 1.46
CA ALA A 16 20.60 0.23 0.45
C ALA A 16 19.65 -0.97 0.59
N ARG A 17 19.42 -1.42 1.83
CA ARG A 17 18.47 -2.51 2.12
C ARG A 17 17.03 -2.11 1.78
N ARG A 18 16.64 -0.86 2.04
CA ARG A 18 15.33 -0.32 1.62
C ARG A 18 15.14 -0.44 0.11
N SER A 19 16.16 -0.05 -0.65
CA SER A 19 16.13 -0.09 -2.12
C SER A 19 16.08 -1.53 -2.64
N GLN A 20 16.88 -2.43 -2.07
CA GLN A 20 16.85 -3.86 -2.39
C GLN A 20 15.49 -4.48 -2.11
N SER A 21 14.89 -4.19 -0.95
CA SER A 21 13.55 -4.69 -0.61
C SER A 21 12.49 -4.16 -1.58
N ARG A 22 12.54 -2.88 -1.94
CA ARG A 22 11.59 -2.30 -2.92
C ARG A 22 11.68 -3.01 -4.27
N GLU A 23 12.89 -3.25 -4.76
CA GLU A 23 13.10 -3.97 -6.02
C GLU A 23 12.61 -5.42 -5.94
N ALA A 24 12.89 -6.11 -4.83
CA ALA A 24 12.41 -7.49 -4.63
C ALA A 24 10.86 -7.57 -4.65
N ILE A 25 10.18 -6.62 -4.00
CA ILE A 25 8.71 -6.56 -4.02
C ILE A 25 8.19 -6.21 -5.42
N TYR A 26 8.83 -5.27 -6.13
CA TYR A 26 8.45 -4.96 -7.51
C TYR A 26 8.54 -6.20 -8.42
N ARG A 27 9.62 -6.98 -8.32
CA ARG A 27 9.74 -8.25 -9.06
C ARG A 27 8.69 -9.28 -8.65
N ALA A 28 8.34 -9.32 -7.37
CA ALA A 28 7.29 -10.22 -6.88
C ALA A 28 5.92 -9.89 -7.51
N THR A 29 5.61 -8.61 -7.78
CA THR A 29 4.37 -8.25 -8.48
C THR A 29 4.37 -8.60 -9.97
N GLN A 30 5.52 -8.97 -10.55
CA GLN A 30 5.61 -9.47 -11.92
C GLN A 30 5.46 -11.01 -12.00
N HIS A 31 5.52 -11.70 -10.87
CA HIS A 31 5.50 -13.16 -10.83
C HIS A 31 4.13 -13.74 -11.27
N ALA A 32 4.13 -14.92 -11.88
CA ALA A 32 2.91 -15.58 -12.37
C ALA A 32 1.86 -15.76 -11.25
N THR A 33 2.30 -16.21 -10.07
CA THR A 33 1.41 -16.40 -8.92
C THR A 33 0.72 -15.12 -8.44
N TRP A 34 1.35 -13.96 -8.61
CA TRP A 34 0.73 -12.67 -8.31
C TRP A 34 -0.32 -12.30 -9.36
N ARG A 35 -0.02 -12.50 -10.66
CA ARG A 35 -0.99 -12.29 -11.74
C ARG A 35 -2.23 -13.16 -11.57
N ASP A 36 -2.05 -14.42 -11.19
CA ASP A 36 -3.18 -15.31 -10.91
C ASP A 36 -3.97 -14.83 -9.70
N ALA A 37 -3.31 -14.29 -8.66
CA ALA A 37 -3.98 -13.72 -7.50
C ALA A 37 -4.80 -12.48 -7.86
N LEU A 38 -4.28 -11.61 -8.74
CA LEU A 38 -5.03 -10.45 -9.24
C LEU A 38 -6.31 -10.88 -9.95
N ALA A 39 -6.22 -11.88 -10.85
CA ALA A 39 -7.37 -12.40 -11.57
C ALA A 39 -8.39 -13.06 -10.62
N ARG A 40 -7.93 -13.94 -9.72
CA ARG A 40 -8.82 -14.66 -8.78
C ARG A 40 -9.57 -13.73 -7.84
N ASN A 41 -8.99 -12.59 -7.46
CA ASN A 41 -9.59 -11.67 -6.51
C ASN A 41 -10.20 -10.41 -7.18
N SER A 42 -10.20 -10.35 -8.52
CA SER A 42 -10.63 -9.17 -9.28
C SER A 42 -9.93 -7.88 -8.84
N TRP A 43 -8.63 -7.97 -8.53
CA TRP A 43 -7.81 -6.83 -8.12
C TRP A 43 -7.16 -6.17 -9.33
N GLN A 44 -7.06 -4.84 -9.29
CA GLN A 44 -6.35 -4.08 -10.31
C GLN A 44 -4.83 -4.08 -10.04
N PRO A 45 -3.98 -4.24 -11.07
CA PRO A 45 -2.53 -4.15 -10.93
C PRO A 45 -2.10 -2.68 -10.79
N ALA A 46 -2.14 -2.15 -9.56
CA ALA A 46 -1.62 -0.83 -9.24
C ALA A 46 -0.31 -0.94 -8.45
N TRP A 47 0.69 -0.13 -8.81
CA TRP A 47 1.97 -0.07 -8.12
C TRP A 47 2.34 1.38 -7.79
N LEU A 48 2.62 1.64 -6.51
CA LEU A 48 3.17 2.91 -6.02
C LEU A 48 4.32 2.58 -5.05
N SER A 49 5.34 3.41 -5.02
CA SER A 49 6.44 3.27 -4.05
C SER A 49 7.09 4.62 -3.77
N GLY A 50 7.80 4.74 -2.64
CA GLY A 50 8.44 6.00 -2.22
C GLY A 50 7.42 7.11 -1.97
N LYS A 51 7.79 8.36 -2.28
CA LYS A 51 6.98 9.55 -2.02
C LYS A 51 5.53 9.47 -2.57
N PRO A 52 5.28 9.01 -3.82
CA PRO A 52 3.91 8.81 -4.29
C PRO A 52 3.04 7.87 -3.43
N PHE A 53 3.66 6.83 -2.86
CA PHE A 53 2.95 5.92 -1.97
C PHE A 53 2.69 6.54 -0.59
N GLU A 54 3.66 7.29 -0.07
CA GLU A 54 3.51 8.06 1.17
C GLU A 54 2.35 9.06 1.06
N ASP A 55 2.28 9.80 -0.06
CA ASP A 55 1.24 10.80 -0.32
C ASP A 55 -0.15 10.16 -0.44
N ALA A 56 -0.25 8.99 -1.09
CA ALA A 56 -1.50 8.25 -1.20
C ALA A 56 -2.01 7.81 0.19
N ILE A 57 -1.12 7.36 1.08
CA ILE A 57 -1.47 6.98 2.46
C ILE A 57 -1.94 8.20 3.25
N GLU A 58 -1.24 9.33 3.14
CA GLU A 58 -1.61 10.56 3.84
C GLU A 58 -3.01 11.02 3.43
N LEU A 59 -3.29 11.07 2.12
CA LEU A 59 -4.59 11.48 1.59
C LEU A 59 -5.72 10.54 2.05
N ASP A 60 -5.50 9.22 1.97
CA ASP A 60 -6.49 8.22 2.39
C ASP A 60 -6.73 8.29 3.91
N THR A 61 -5.67 8.49 4.70
CA THR A 61 -5.75 8.66 6.15
C THR A 61 -6.54 9.90 6.54
N ILE A 62 -6.31 11.04 5.88
CA ILE A 62 -7.06 12.28 6.11
C ILE A 62 -8.53 12.07 5.75
N SER A 63 -8.79 11.47 4.59
CA SER A 63 -10.15 11.20 4.10
C SER A 63 -10.93 10.31 5.05
N VAL A 64 -10.33 9.21 5.52
CA VAL A 64 -10.95 8.29 6.50
C VAL A 64 -11.18 8.97 7.84
N LYS A 65 -10.23 9.77 8.33
CA LYS A 65 -10.40 10.55 9.58
C LYS A 65 -11.58 11.51 9.49
N LEU A 66 -11.68 12.27 8.39
CA LEU A 66 -12.77 13.21 8.16
C LEU A 66 -14.13 12.51 8.17
N VAL A 67 -14.28 11.44 7.38
CA VAL A 67 -15.53 10.67 7.33
C VAL A 67 -15.87 10.07 8.68
N SER A 68 -14.89 9.53 9.40
CA SER A 68 -15.09 8.96 10.74
C SER A 68 -15.58 10.00 11.74
N GLN A 69 -15.04 11.22 11.70
CA GLN A 69 -15.46 12.33 12.55
C GLN A 69 -16.88 12.80 12.22
N LEU A 70 -17.20 13.00 10.94
CA LEU A 70 -18.53 13.42 10.48
C LEU A 70 -19.62 12.43 10.89
N LEU A 71 -19.31 11.13 10.80
CA LEU A 71 -20.23 10.04 11.15
C LEU A 71 -20.19 9.68 12.65
N LYS A 72 -19.37 10.37 13.46
CA LYS A 72 -19.19 10.10 14.90
C LYS A 72 -18.85 8.64 15.19
N LEU A 73 -18.11 8.00 14.30
CA LEU A 73 -17.69 6.61 14.48
C LEU A 73 -16.69 6.54 15.63
N ARG A 74 -17.06 5.84 16.70
CA ARG A 74 -16.17 5.52 17.81
C ARG A 74 -15.69 4.10 17.64
N ARG A 75 -14.39 3.91 17.81
CA ARG A 75 -13.83 2.57 17.91
C ARG A 75 -14.23 2.02 19.28
N ASN A 76 -15.07 0.98 19.29
CA ASN A 76 -15.41 0.22 20.49
C ASN A 76 -14.17 -0.53 21.02
#